data_AF-A0A392UQU9-F1
#
_entry.id   AF-A0A392UQU9-F1
#
_cell.length_a   1.000
_cell.length_b   1.000
_cell.length_c   1.000
_cell.angle_alpha   90.00
_cell.angle_beta   90.00
_cell.angle_gamma   90.00
#
_symmetry.space_group_name_H-M   'P 1'
#
loop_
_entity.id
_entity.type
_entity.pdbx_description
1 polymer ?
#
loop_
_entity_poly.entity_id
_entity_poly.type
_entity_poly.pdbx_seq_one_letter_code
_entity_poly.pdbx_strand_id
1 'polypeptide(L)' 'MEEMVEGLQIEVGARYDSGFQLALEQLKIVFPDIDESKLGELDALNKIVDGKLVLFSSDAA' A
#
# COMPACT_ATOMS: atom_id res chain seq x y z
N MET A 1 -21.08 14.55 14.80
CA MET A 1 -20.83 14.39 13.34
C MET A 1 -19.38 14.03 13.10
N GLU A 2 -18.43 14.77 13.66
CA GLU A 2 -16.98 14.51 13.54
C GLU A 2 -16.59 13.10 14.02
N GLU A 3 -17.09 12.65 15.17
CA GLU A 3 -16.84 11.29 15.69
C GLU A 3 -17.29 10.17 14.73
N MET A 4 -18.41 10.35 14.02
CA MET A 4 -18.87 9.37 13.03
C MET A 4 -17.98 9.36 11.78
N VAL A 5 -17.45 10.52 11.39
CA VAL A 5 -16.51 10.64 10.28
C VAL A 5 -15.18 9.99 10.62
N GLU A 6 -14.66 10.24 11.83
CA GLU A 6 -13.43 9.63 12.33
C GLU A 6 -13.55 8.10 12.41
N GLY A 7 -14.66 7.59 12.96
CA GLY A 7 -14.93 6.15 13.01
C GLY A 7 -14.96 5.51 11.61
N LEU A 8 -15.58 6.18 10.64
CA LEU A 8 -15.62 5.70 9.25
C LEU A 8 -14.23 5.72 8.59
N GLN A 9 -13.42 6.75 8.85
CA GLN A 9 -12.05 6.84 8.33
C GLN A 9 -11.17 5.71 8.88
N ILE A 10 -11.29 5.39 10.16
CA ILE A 10 -10.59 4.26 10.79
C ILE A 10 -11.01 2.94 10.14
N GLU A 11 -12.31 2.72 9.97
CA GLU A 11 -12.82 1.49 9.37
C GLU A 11 -12.36 1.33 7.91
N VAL A 12 -12.45 2.41 7.12
CA VAL A 12 -12.01 2.42 5.72
C VAL A 12 -10.50 2.17 5.63
N GLY A 13 -9.70 2.83 6.47
CA GLY A 13 -8.25 2.60 6.56
C GLY A 13 -7.93 1.14 6.86
N ALA A 14 -8.57 0.57 7.89
CA ALA A 14 -8.36 -0.83 8.27
C ALA A 14 -8.71 -1.82 7.15
N ARG A 15 -9.78 -1.55 6.37
CA ARG A 15 -10.15 -2.38 5.22
C ARG A 15 -9.12 -2.29 4.09
N TYR A 16 -8.61 -1.09 3.78
CA TYR A 16 -7.57 -0.92 2.76
C TYR A 16 -6.26 -1.59 3.18
N ASP A 17 -5.86 -1.44 4.45
CA ASP A 17 -4.66 -2.09 4.97
C ASP A 17 -4.77 -3.62 4.88
N SER A 18 -5.90 -4.18 5.30
CA SER A 18 -6.13 -5.64 5.21
C SER A 18 -6.14 -6.14 3.77
N GLY A 19 -6.80 -5.42 2.85
CA GLY A 19 -6.82 -5.77 1.44
C GLY A 19 -5.44 -5.67 0.78
N PHE A 20 -4.65 -4.67 1.16
CA PHE A 20 -3.29 -4.50 0.68
C PHE A 20 -2.37 -5.64 1.16
N GLN A 21 -2.41 -5.99 2.45
CA GLN A 21 -1.65 -7.12 2.98
C GLN A 21 -2.02 -8.44 2.27
N LEU A 22 -3.31 -8.67 2.00
CA LEU A 22 -3.75 -9.85 1.25
C LEU A 22 -3.18 -9.87 -0.17
N ALA A 23 -3.13 -8.73 -0.85
CA ALA A 23 -2.54 -8.61 -2.19
C ALA A 23 -1.03 -8.92 -2.18
N LEU A 24 -0.29 -8.48 -1.15
CA LEU A 24 1.13 -8.81 -1.00
C LEU A 24 1.32 -10.33 -0.81
N GLU A 25 0.49 -10.99 0.00
CA GLU A 25 0.54 -12.45 0.19
C GLU A 25 0.21 -13.21 -1.11
N GLN A 26 -0.77 -12.75 -1.88
CA GLN A 26 -1.05 -13.34 -3.19
C GLN A 26 0.13 -13.17 -4.17
N LEU A 27 0.82 -12.02 -4.13
CA LEU A 27 1.97 -11.76 -4.99
C LEU A 27 3.14 -12.69 -4.68
N LYS A 28 3.41 -12.95 -3.40
CA LYS A 28 4.44 -13.93 -2.97
C LYS A 28 4.16 -15.34 -3.50
N ILE A 29 2.89 -15.74 -3.58
CA ILE A 29 2.51 -17.05 -4.11
C ILE A 29 2.75 -17.14 -5.63
N VAL A 30 2.40 -16.10 -6.37
CA VAL A 30 2.52 -16.10 -7.85
C VAL A 30 3.97 -15.86 -8.29
N PHE A 31 4.76 -15.14 -7.50
CA PHE A 31 6.17 -14.82 -7.77
C PHE A 31 7.05 -15.25 -6.59
N PRO A 32 7.41 -16.55 -6.48
CA PRO A 32 8.15 -17.08 -5.34
C PRO A 32 9.57 -16.52 -5.20
N ASP A 33 10.14 -15.96 -6.27
CA ASP A 33 11.47 -15.35 -6.27
C ASP A 33 11.45 -13.84 -5.96
N ILE A 34 10.32 -13.30 -5.51
CA ILE A 34 10.21 -11.89 -5.18
C ILE A 34 11.07 -11.55 -3.95
N ASP A 35 11.74 -10.40 -4.02
CA ASP A 35 12.52 -9.88 -2.91
C ASP A 35 11.59 -9.37 -1.80
N GLU A 36 11.37 -10.19 -0.77
CA GLU A 36 10.48 -9.88 0.35
C GLU A 36 10.87 -8.56 1.06
N SER A 37 12.16 -8.21 1.08
CA SER A 37 12.61 -6.97 1.71
C SER A 37 12.09 -5.75 0.95
N LYS A 38 12.17 -5.77 -0.38
CA LYS A 38 11.60 -4.72 -1.24
C LYS A 38 10.08 -4.71 -1.26
N LEU A 39 9.44 -5.88 -1.12
CA LEU A 39 7.99 -5.97 -1.03
C LEU A 39 7.47 -5.28 0.24
N GLY A 40 8.21 -5.38 1.35
CA GLY A 40 7.89 -4.70 2.60
C GLY A 40 8.09 -3.17 2.59
N GLU A 41 8.82 -2.64 1.61
CA GLU A 41 9.00 -1.19 1.40
C GLU A 41 7.84 -0.56 0.60
N LEU A 42 6.96 -1.37 0.00
CA LEU A 42 5.80 -0.86 -0.72
C LEU A 42 4.75 -0.33 0.25
N ASP A 43 4.37 0.91 0.04
CA ASP A 43 3.23 1.55 0.68
C ASP A 43 2.43 2.37 -0.35
N ALA A 44 1.32 2.96 0.08
CA ALA A 44 0.48 3.81 -0.76
C ALA A 44 1.15 5.13 -1.19
N LEU A 45 2.30 5.48 -0.60
CA LEU A 45 3.04 6.71 -0.86
C LEU A 45 4.23 6.52 -1.78
N ASN A 46 4.48 5.30 -2.27
CA ASN A 46 5.56 4.99 -3.18
C ASN A 46 5.04 4.58 -4.56
N LYS A 47 5.84 4.86 -5.60
CA LYS A 47 5.62 4.37 -6.97
C LYS A 47 6.89 3.71 -7.49
N ILE A 48 6.73 2.86 -8.49
CA ILE A 48 7.85 2.23 -9.18
C ILE A 48 8.17 3.04 -10.45
N VAL A 49 9.38 3.59 -10.54
CA VAL A 49 9.92 4.26 -11.74
C VAL A 49 11.22 3.56 -12.11
N ASP A 50 11.30 3.04 -13.34
CA ASP A 50 12.47 2.31 -13.84
C ASP A 50 12.95 1.18 -12.91
N GLY A 51 12.01 0.48 -12.28
CA GLY A 51 12.31 -0.62 -11.35
C GLY A 51 12.81 -0.18 -9.97
N LYS A 52 12.71 1.11 -9.62
CA LYS A 52 13.05 1.66 -8.30
C LYS A 52 11.84 2.25 -7.61
N LEU A 53 11.76 2.02 -6.29
CA LEU A 53 10.80 2.70 -5.43
C LEU A 53 11.21 4.16 -5.28
N VAL A 54 10.26 5.05 -5.54
CA VAL A 54 10.40 6.48 -5.32
C VAL A 54 9.13 6.99 -4.64
N LEU A 55 9.27 7.97 -3.75
CA LEU A 55 8.13 8.64 -3.16
C LEU A 55 7.22 9.21 -4.25
N PHE A 56 5.93 9.04 -4.05
CA PHE A 56 4.90 9.64 -4.85
C PHE A 56 4.98 11.17 -4.65
N SER A 57 5.65 11.86 -5.56
CA SER A 57 5.46 13.29 -5.72
C SER A 57 4.13 13.48 -6.41
N SER A 58 3.16 14.04 -5.70
CA SER A 58 2.07 14.74 -6.34
C SER A 58 2.69 16.00 -6.95
N ASP A 59 3.12 15.93 -8.20
CA ASP A 59 3.34 17.13 -9.02
C ASP A 59 1.94 17.71 -9.32
N ALA A 60 1.24 18.17 -8.27
CA ALA A 60 0.00 18.89 -8.37
C ALA A 60 0.34 20.38 -8.34
N ALA A 61 0.21 20.97 -9.53
CA ALA A 61 0.09 22.39 -9.79
C ALA A 61 -1.13 23.01 -9.11
#